data_AF-A0A969KKL0-F1
#
_entry.id   AF-A0A969KKL0-F1
#
_cell.length_a   1.000
_cell.length_b   1.000
_cell.length_c   1.000
_cell.angle_alpha   90.00
_cell.angle_beta   90.00
_cell.angle_gamma   90.00
#
_symmetry.space_group_name_H-M   'P 1'
#
loop_
_entity.id
_entity.type
_entity.pdbx_description
1 polymer ?
#
loop_
_entity_poly.entity_id
_entity_poly.type
_entity_poly.pdbx_seq_one_letter_code
_entity_poly.pdbx_strand_id
1 'polypeptide(L)'
;MTDAQFYYLTKDIASEDIEDKTIRENFTIATNELTEMIKSIPAQKQVLIIDACSSGSLVDDVLSQTRNLSSSQRRALDRMKDRTGMFILAGSAANKVSYEASQFGQGLLTYSLLLGMNGSALRDGQYVDVMQLFQFAADKVPEFAAFIGGMQRPVIATPSGTNSFDVGQLTPDVVIPMMEVKPLFVRSNFQEETTFADNLELADALDNRLMDISAQGKSASILFVNVKKYPNAYAIKGRYVIEKGVVKLKVNLFQGEILIKTFTVAGSMSNIEGLVDSILSEIE
;
A
#
# COMPACT_ATOMS: atom_id res chain seq x y z
N MET A 1 -2.63 -36.07 -15.38
CA MET A 1 -2.25 -34.97 -14.47
C MET A 1 -3.20 -33.84 -14.76
N THR A 2 -4.11 -33.53 -13.83
CA THR A 2 -5.04 -32.41 -13.96
C THR A 2 -4.25 -31.11 -13.94
N ASP A 3 -4.41 -30.29 -14.99
CA ASP A 3 -3.79 -28.97 -15.08
C ASP A 3 -4.22 -28.14 -13.88
N ALA A 4 -3.26 -27.62 -13.11
CA ALA A 4 -3.55 -26.72 -11.99
C ALA A 4 -4.25 -25.47 -12.55
N GLN A 5 -5.52 -25.29 -12.18
CA GLN A 5 -6.39 -24.22 -12.65
C GLN A 5 -6.57 -23.19 -11.53
N PHE A 6 -6.30 -21.94 -11.85
CA PHE A 6 -6.44 -20.82 -10.92
C PHE A 6 -7.77 -20.10 -11.16
N TYR A 7 -8.38 -19.61 -10.08
CA TYR A 7 -9.70 -18.99 -10.06
C TYR A 7 -9.59 -17.60 -9.45
N TYR A 8 -10.08 -16.59 -10.17
CA TYR A 8 -10.20 -15.21 -9.69
C TYR A 8 -11.54 -15.05 -8.98
N LEU A 9 -11.53 -14.60 -7.73
CA LEU A 9 -12.76 -14.46 -6.93
C LEU A 9 -13.52 -13.20 -7.34
N THR A 10 -14.84 -13.29 -7.42
CA THR A 10 -15.73 -12.14 -7.68
C THR A 10 -16.17 -11.49 -6.36
N LYS A 11 -16.69 -10.26 -6.45
CA LYS A 11 -17.16 -9.49 -5.27
C LYS A 11 -18.31 -10.16 -4.50
N ASP A 12 -19.07 -11.04 -5.15
CA ASP A 12 -20.30 -11.63 -4.61
C ASP A 12 -20.03 -12.98 -3.91
N ILE A 13 -18.76 -13.37 -3.78
CA ILE A 13 -18.37 -14.61 -3.13
C ILE A 13 -18.69 -14.57 -1.63
N ALA A 14 -19.46 -15.54 -1.15
CA ALA A 14 -19.85 -15.64 0.25
C ALA A 14 -18.90 -16.52 1.10
N SER A 15 -18.08 -17.36 0.44
CA SER A 15 -17.10 -18.25 1.07
C SER A 15 -15.95 -18.53 0.10
N GLU A 16 -14.72 -18.54 0.60
CA GLU A 16 -13.51 -18.82 -0.19
C GLU A 16 -13.26 -20.33 -0.43
N ASP A 17 -14.25 -21.18 -0.14
CA ASP A 17 -14.16 -22.63 -0.37
C ASP A 17 -14.27 -22.98 -1.87
N ILE A 18 -13.13 -22.99 -2.57
CA ILE A 18 -13.04 -23.31 -4.01
C ILE A 18 -13.22 -24.82 -4.29
N GLU A 19 -13.27 -25.67 -3.25
CA GLU A 19 -13.64 -27.08 -3.42
C GLU A 19 -15.14 -27.22 -3.74
N ASP A 20 -15.98 -26.30 -3.26
CA ASP A 20 -17.39 -26.23 -3.64
C ASP A 20 -17.54 -25.83 -5.11
N LYS A 21 -18.10 -26.75 -5.89
CA LYS A 21 -18.37 -26.58 -7.32
C LYS A 21 -19.31 -25.39 -7.59
N THR A 22 -20.31 -25.19 -6.75
CA THR A 22 -21.29 -24.10 -6.89
C THR A 22 -20.62 -22.75 -6.70
N ILE A 23 -19.70 -22.66 -5.73
CA ILE A 23 -18.92 -21.44 -5.49
C ILE A 23 -18.02 -21.17 -6.70
N ARG A 24 -17.30 -22.19 -7.14
CA ARG A 24 -16.37 -22.10 -8.26
C ARG A 24 -17.03 -21.70 -9.58
N GLU A 25 -18.20 -22.24 -9.90
CA GLU A 25 -18.88 -21.97 -11.18
C GLU A 25 -19.61 -20.62 -11.19
N ASN A 26 -20.09 -20.11 -10.05
CA ASN A 26 -20.93 -18.91 -10.04
C ASN A 26 -20.22 -17.65 -9.52
N PHE A 27 -19.17 -17.80 -8.71
CA PHE A 27 -18.53 -16.67 -8.02
C PHE A 27 -17.04 -16.56 -8.30
N THR A 28 -16.53 -17.30 -9.29
CA THR A 28 -15.13 -17.20 -9.71
C THR A 28 -15.00 -17.18 -11.23
N ILE A 29 -13.90 -16.60 -11.73
CA ILE A 29 -13.50 -16.66 -13.14
C ILE A 29 -12.28 -17.57 -13.23
N ALA A 30 -12.38 -18.63 -14.02
CA ALA A 30 -11.25 -19.55 -14.19
C ALA A 30 -10.20 -18.96 -15.15
N THR A 31 -8.92 -19.31 -14.97
CA THR A 31 -7.84 -18.76 -15.80
C THR A 31 -7.97 -19.12 -17.28
N ASN A 32 -8.48 -20.31 -17.60
CA ASN A 32 -8.77 -20.72 -18.97
C ASN A 32 -9.93 -19.89 -19.57
N GLU A 33 -10.99 -19.65 -18.80
CA GLU A 33 -12.12 -18.82 -19.20
C GLU A 33 -11.66 -17.39 -19.48
N LEU A 34 -10.87 -16.81 -18.56
CA LEU A 34 -10.23 -15.52 -18.77
C LEU A 34 -9.37 -15.50 -20.04
N THR A 35 -8.60 -16.56 -20.28
CA THR A 35 -7.78 -16.69 -21.50
C THR A 35 -8.66 -16.68 -22.77
N GLU A 36 -9.78 -17.39 -22.79
CA GLU A 36 -10.69 -17.42 -23.94
C GLU A 36 -11.39 -16.07 -24.15
N MET A 37 -11.81 -15.41 -23.07
CA MET A 37 -12.34 -14.04 -23.14
C MET A 37 -11.33 -13.07 -23.75
N ILE A 38 -10.08 -13.13 -23.31
CA ILE A 38 -8.97 -12.32 -23.84
C ILE A 38 -8.71 -12.61 -25.33
N LYS A 39 -8.68 -13.89 -25.74
CA LYS A 39 -8.48 -14.27 -27.14
C LYS A 39 -9.57 -13.74 -28.07
N SER A 40 -10.78 -13.53 -27.55
CA SER A 40 -11.89 -12.99 -28.33
C SER A 40 -11.73 -11.50 -28.65
N ILE A 41 -10.79 -10.80 -27.98
CA ILE A 41 -10.53 -9.38 -28.19
C ILE A 41 -9.78 -9.20 -29.52
N PRO A 42 -10.32 -8.43 -30.49
CA PRO A 42 -9.69 -8.24 -31.81
C PRO A 42 -8.36 -7.47 -31.80
N ALA A 43 -8.03 -6.82 -30.68
CA ALA A 43 -6.82 -6.02 -30.54
C ALA A 43 -5.57 -6.91 -30.61
N GLN A 44 -4.60 -6.54 -31.45
CA GLN A 44 -3.35 -7.30 -31.62
C GLN A 44 -2.30 -6.97 -30.55
N LYS A 45 -2.43 -5.81 -29.91
CA LYS A 45 -1.57 -5.34 -28.83
C LYS A 45 -2.39 -5.31 -27.56
N GLN A 46 -2.04 -6.19 -26.63
CA GLN A 46 -2.83 -6.40 -25.42
C GLN A 46 -1.94 -6.38 -24.19
N VAL A 47 -2.41 -5.67 -23.17
CA VAL A 47 -1.75 -5.51 -21.88
C VAL A 47 -2.69 -6.02 -20.79
N LEU A 48 -2.20 -6.88 -19.90
CA LEU A 48 -2.94 -7.37 -18.74
C LEU A 48 -2.18 -6.99 -17.47
N ILE A 49 -2.87 -6.31 -16.55
CA ILE A 49 -2.33 -5.94 -15.24
C ILE A 49 -3.20 -6.59 -14.17
N ILE A 50 -2.58 -7.31 -13.25
CA ILE A 50 -3.26 -8.03 -12.17
C ILE A 50 -2.73 -7.47 -10.85
N ASP A 51 -3.55 -6.67 -10.16
CA ASP A 51 -3.24 -6.11 -8.82
C ASP A 51 -4.21 -6.70 -7.79
N ALA A 52 -3.86 -7.86 -7.22
CA ALA A 52 -4.72 -8.59 -6.28
C ALA A 52 -3.94 -9.00 -5.01
N CYS A 53 -4.33 -8.43 -3.85
CA CYS A 53 -3.70 -8.67 -2.54
C CYS A 53 -4.03 -10.02 -1.89
N SER A 54 -5.00 -10.78 -2.42
CA SER A 54 -5.45 -12.08 -1.87
C SER A 54 -5.03 -13.29 -2.71
N SER A 55 -3.90 -13.22 -3.41
CA SER A 55 -3.17 -14.46 -3.72
C SER A 55 -2.50 -15.05 -2.46
N GLY A 56 -2.78 -14.53 -1.26
CA GLY A 56 -2.10 -14.85 0.00
C GLY A 56 -2.41 -16.23 0.61
N SER A 57 -3.62 -16.76 0.49
CA SER A 57 -3.88 -18.18 0.83
C SER A 57 -3.19 -19.13 -0.16
N LEU A 58 -2.85 -18.62 -1.36
CA LEU A 58 -1.98 -19.25 -2.35
C LEU A 58 -0.49 -18.97 -2.13
N VAL A 59 -0.10 -18.25 -1.07
CA VAL A 59 1.30 -17.87 -0.77
C VAL A 59 1.79 -18.40 0.57
N ASP A 60 0.93 -18.83 1.49
CA ASP A 60 1.38 -19.56 2.69
C ASP A 60 2.09 -20.89 2.35
N ASP A 61 1.69 -21.54 1.25
CA ASP A 61 2.42 -22.69 0.69
C ASP A 61 3.65 -22.30 -0.17
N VAL A 62 3.86 -21.01 -0.44
CA VAL A 62 4.94 -20.46 -1.29
C VAL A 62 6.07 -19.84 -0.46
N LEU A 63 5.83 -19.50 0.82
CA LEU A 63 6.83 -18.88 1.70
C LEU A 63 7.64 -19.88 2.52
N SER A 64 7.31 -21.17 2.45
CA SER A 64 8.19 -22.24 2.91
C SER A 64 9.36 -22.42 1.93
N GLN A 65 10.32 -21.50 2.02
CA GLN A 65 11.69 -21.61 1.52
C GLN A 65 11.87 -22.20 0.11
N THR A 66 11.90 -21.32 -0.90
CA THR A 66 12.79 -21.31 -2.08
C THR A 66 12.05 -20.88 -3.35
N ARG A 67 12.61 -19.86 -4.02
CA ARG A 67 12.45 -19.54 -5.45
C ARG A 67 11.02 -19.49 -6.00
N ASN A 68 10.68 -18.29 -6.47
CA ASN A 68 9.68 -18.03 -7.50
C ASN A 68 8.23 -18.23 -7.04
N LEU A 69 7.29 -17.50 -7.67
CA LEU A 69 5.86 -17.84 -7.65
C LEU A 69 5.69 -19.36 -7.77
N SER A 70 4.62 -19.93 -7.19
CA SER A 70 4.33 -21.36 -7.39
C SER A 70 4.49 -21.70 -8.87
N SER A 71 5.27 -22.74 -9.16
CA SER A 71 5.70 -23.03 -10.53
C SER A 71 4.51 -23.20 -11.50
N SER A 72 3.32 -23.52 -10.97
CA SER A 72 2.04 -23.59 -11.69
C SER A 72 1.50 -22.22 -12.13
N GLN A 73 1.58 -21.18 -11.29
CA GLN A 73 1.09 -19.82 -11.61
C GLN A 73 1.96 -19.16 -12.67
N ARG A 74 3.29 -19.26 -12.54
CA ARG A 74 4.23 -18.83 -13.60
C ARG A 74 3.94 -19.53 -14.90
N ARG A 75 3.81 -20.86 -14.87
CA ARG A 75 3.44 -21.63 -16.06
C ARG A 75 2.09 -21.21 -16.65
N ALA A 76 1.09 -20.89 -15.84
CA ALA A 76 -0.20 -20.44 -16.33
C ALA A 76 -0.09 -19.07 -17.03
N LEU A 77 0.64 -18.14 -16.41
CA LEU A 77 0.91 -16.81 -16.97
C LEU A 77 1.74 -16.89 -18.26
N ASP A 78 2.82 -17.67 -18.24
CA ASP A 78 3.69 -17.91 -19.39
C ASP A 78 2.91 -18.54 -20.54
N ARG A 79 2.04 -19.53 -20.27
CA ARG A 79 1.17 -20.12 -21.29
C ARG A 79 0.14 -19.13 -21.83
N MET A 80 -0.47 -18.31 -20.97
CA MET A 80 -1.43 -17.30 -21.41
C MET A 80 -0.72 -16.32 -22.35
N LYS A 81 0.38 -15.73 -21.90
CA LYS A 81 1.28 -14.86 -22.65
C LYS A 81 1.72 -15.45 -23.99
N ASP A 82 2.20 -16.70 -24.03
CA ASP A 82 2.65 -17.35 -25.27
C ASP A 82 1.48 -17.63 -26.24
N ARG A 83 0.27 -17.85 -25.73
CA ARG A 83 -0.93 -18.12 -26.54
C ARG A 83 -1.61 -16.86 -27.06
N THR A 84 -1.44 -15.72 -26.40
CA THR A 84 -2.16 -14.48 -26.70
C THR A 84 -1.25 -13.35 -27.21
N GLY A 85 0.07 -13.48 -27.10
CA GLY A 85 1.00 -12.41 -27.48
C GLY A 85 0.93 -11.19 -26.55
N MET A 86 0.49 -11.38 -25.31
CA MET A 86 0.24 -10.31 -24.34
C MET A 86 1.45 -9.90 -23.52
N PHE A 87 1.44 -8.64 -23.12
CA PHE A 87 2.31 -8.09 -22.07
C PHE A 87 1.56 -8.16 -20.75
N ILE A 88 2.12 -8.89 -19.77
CA ILE A 88 1.46 -9.13 -18.49
C ILE A 88 2.31 -8.62 -17.34
N LEU A 89 1.68 -7.90 -16.40
CA LEU A 89 2.26 -7.45 -15.14
C LEU A 89 1.37 -7.90 -13.99
N ALA A 90 1.91 -8.73 -13.10
CA ALA A 90 1.17 -9.24 -11.94
C ALA A 90 1.83 -8.81 -10.64
N GLY A 91 1.05 -8.23 -9.73
CA GLY A 91 1.48 -7.95 -8.35
C GLY A 91 1.57 -9.25 -7.55
N SER A 92 2.67 -9.43 -6.81
CA SER A 92 2.80 -10.57 -5.88
C SER A 92 3.18 -10.07 -4.49
N ALA A 93 2.25 -10.18 -3.54
CA ALA A 93 2.50 -9.88 -2.14
C ALA A 93 2.98 -11.15 -1.42
N ALA A 94 4.10 -11.05 -0.71
CA ALA A 94 4.68 -12.15 0.04
C ALA A 94 4.31 -12.13 1.52
N ASN A 95 3.44 -11.23 1.99
CA ASN A 95 3.08 -11.17 3.40
C ASN A 95 1.62 -10.80 3.63
N LYS A 96 1.07 -11.51 4.63
CA LYS A 96 -0.34 -11.67 4.97
C LYS A 96 -0.99 -10.48 5.68
N VAL A 97 -0.52 -9.26 5.45
CA VAL A 97 -1.13 -8.09 6.08
C VAL A 97 -1.83 -7.30 4.99
N SER A 98 -3.14 -7.48 4.92
CA SER A 98 -4.04 -6.57 4.22
C SER A 98 -3.88 -5.20 4.88
N TYR A 99 -2.96 -4.38 4.37
CA TYR A 99 -2.81 -2.99 4.79
C TYR A 99 -3.91 -2.18 4.10
N GLU A 100 -5.17 -2.39 4.50
CA GLU A 100 -6.33 -1.58 4.07
C GLU A 100 -6.24 -0.12 4.56
N ALA A 101 -5.20 0.24 5.30
CA ALA A 101 -4.77 1.60 5.61
C ALA A 101 -3.34 1.86 5.09
N SER A 102 -3.05 1.56 3.81
CA SER A 102 -1.75 1.89 3.24
C SER A 102 -1.60 3.42 3.12
N GLN A 103 -0.42 3.94 3.46
CA GLN A 103 -0.09 5.36 3.32
C GLN A 103 -0.32 5.88 1.88
N PHE A 104 -0.31 4.98 0.89
CA PHE A 104 -0.53 5.27 -0.52
C PHE A 104 -2.01 5.29 -0.93
N GLY A 105 -2.90 4.78 -0.06
CA GLY A 105 -4.35 4.66 -0.23
C GLY A 105 -4.84 3.89 -1.45
N GLN A 106 -3.95 3.16 -2.13
CA GLN A 106 -4.21 2.24 -3.23
C GLN A 106 -3.19 1.09 -3.20
N GLY A 107 -3.36 0.08 -4.06
CA GLY A 107 -2.37 -0.98 -4.24
C GLY A 107 -1.03 -0.41 -4.69
N LEU A 108 0.09 -0.94 -4.17
CA LEU A 108 1.43 -0.42 -4.51
C LEU A 108 1.73 -0.51 -6.02
N LEU A 109 1.21 -1.56 -6.68
CA LEU A 109 1.35 -1.74 -8.11
C LEU A 109 0.59 -0.65 -8.87
N THR A 110 -0.70 -0.45 -8.55
CA THR A 110 -1.50 0.64 -9.10
C THR A 110 -0.85 2.01 -8.86
N TYR A 111 -0.35 2.28 -7.65
CA TYR A 111 0.35 3.53 -7.34
C TYR A 111 1.57 3.75 -8.23
N SER A 112 2.41 2.72 -8.37
CA SER A 112 3.64 2.82 -9.16
C SER A 112 3.35 3.02 -10.66
N LEU A 113 2.29 2.40 -11.18
CA LEU A 113 1.86 2.60 -12.57
C LEU A 113 1.37 4.03 -12.81
N LEU A 114 0.51 4.55 -11.93
CA LEU A 114 0.02 5.93 -12.04
C LEU A 114 1.17 6.93 -11.94
N LEU A 115 2.12 6.73 -11.02
CA LEU A 115 3.33 7.55 -10.90
C LEU A 115 4.18 7.55 -12.17
N GLY A 116 4.33 6.38 -12.80
CA GLY A 116 5.04 6.23 -14.07
C GLY A 116 4.36 6.98 -15.21
N MET A 117 3.05 6.82 -15.35
CA MET A 117 2.25 7.49 -16.38
C MET A 117 2.19 9.02 -16.15
N ASN A 118 2.31 9.47 -14.90
CA ASN A 118 2.33 10.89 -14.53
C ASN A 118 3.70 11.58 -14.74
N GLY A 119 4.56 11.02 -15.61
CA GLY A 119 5.83 11.64 -16.00
C GLY A 119 7.08 10.84 -15.66
N SER A 120 7.02 9.95 -14.67
CA SER A 120 8.24 9.28 -14.16
C SER A 120 8.75 8.16 -15.07
N ALA A 121 7.92 7.66 -15.99
CA ALA A 121 8.22 6.54 -16.87
C ALA A 121 7.78 6.80 -18.32
N LEU A 122 7.90 8.05 -18.80
CA LEU A 122 7.55 8.41 -20.17
C LEU A 122 8.72 8.22 -21.13
N ARG A 123 8.42 7.66 -22.29
CA ARG A 123 9.31 7.65 -23.46
C ARG A 123 9.28 9.02 -24.11
N ASP A 124 10.45 9.59 -24.35
CA ASP A 124 10.63 10.94 -24.89
C ASP A 124 9.90 12.03 -24.08
N GLY A 125 9.64 11.77 -22.79
CA GLY A 125 8.92 12.67 -21.89
C GLY A 125 7.42 12.83 -22.20
N GLN A 126 6.86 12.02 -23.12
CA GLN A 126 5.50 12.22 -23.60
C GLN A 126 4.67 10.93 -23.73
N TYR A 127 5.28 9.81 -24.13
CA TYR A 127 4.54 8.59 -24.45
C TYR A 127 4.65 7.55 -23.33
N VAL A 128 3.55 6.87 -23.05
CA VAL A 128 3.50 5.76 -22.10
C VAL A 128 3.84 4.47 -22.83
N ASP A 129 5.10 4.06 -22.77
CA ASP A 129 5.57 2.77 -23.31
C ASP A 129 5.33 1.64 -22.29
N VAL A 130 4.80 0.49 -22.75
CA VAL A 130 4.42 -0.62 -21.87
C VAL A 130 5.60 -1.19 -21.10
N MET A 131 6.73 -1.46 -21.76
CA MET A 131 7.89 -2.06 -21.09
C MET A 131 8.55 -1.09 -20.14
N GLN A 132 8.68 0.18 -20.52
CA GLN A 132 9.22 1.21 -19.64
C GLN A 132 8.35 1.38 -18.39
N LEU A 133 7.02 1.43 -18.56
CA LEU A 133 6.08 1.51 -17.46
C LEU A 133 6.13 0.27 -16.55
N PHE A 134 6.20 -0.93 -17.14
CA PHE A 134 6.27 -2.19 -16.40
C PHE A 134 7.55 -2.30 -15.58
N GLN A 135 8.70 -1.96 -16.18
CA GLN A 135 9.98 -1.98 -15.46
C GLN A 135 10.00 -0.93 -14.35
N PHE A 136 9.51 0.27 -14.62
CA PHE A 136 9.37 1.30 -13.59
C PHE A 136 8.54 0.80 -12.40
N ALA A 137 7.40 0.16 -12.65
CA ALA A 137 6.59 -0.41 -11.58
C ALA A 137 7.29 -1.58 -10.87
N ALA A 138 8.00 -2.45 -11.59
CA ALA A 138 8.76 -3.55 -11.01
C ALA A 138 9.91 -3.09 -10.10
N ASP A 139 10.50 -1.93 -10.38
CA ASP A 139 11.54 -1.30 -9.56
C ASP A 139 10.95 -0.55 -8.35
N LYS A 140 9.85 0.19 -8.54
CA LYS A 140 9.25 1.03 -7.49
C LYS A 140 8.42 0.28 -6.46
N VAL A 141 7.71 -0.78 -6.85
CA VAL A 141 6.90 -1.55 -5.90
C VAL A 141 7.75 -2.12 -4.75
N PRO A 142 8.94 -2.73 -4.97
CA PRO A 142 9.82 -3.15 -3.89
C PRO A 142 10.29 -2.01 -2.98
N GLU A 143 10.58 -0.83 -3.53
CA GLU A 143 10.97 0.35 -2.75
C GLU A 143 9.83 0.78 -1.81
N PHE A 144 8.61 0.92 -2.35
CA PHE A 144 7.44 1.31 -1.55
C PHE A 144 7.01 0.22 -0.57
N ALA A 145 7.14 -1.04 -0.94
CA ALA A 145 6.89 -2.15 -0.03
C ALA A 145 7.86 -2.12 1.15
N ALA A 146 9.16 -1.97 0.89
CA ALA A 146 10.17 -1.84 1.94
C ALA A 146 9.91 -0.61 2.83
N PHE A 147 9.43 0.51 2.26
CA PHE A 147 9.08 1.71 3.01
C PHE A 147 8.00 1.44 4.08
N ILE A 148 7.05 0.53 3.82
CA ILE A 148 6.01 0.14 4.79
C ILE A 148 6.34 -1.17 5.54
N GLY A 149 7.57 -1.68 5.41
CA GLY A 149 8.01 -2.95 6.00
C GLY A 149 7.42 -4.20 5.35
N GLY A 150 6.80 -4.07 4.18
CA GLY A 150 6.33 -5.17 3.36
C GLY A 150 7.39 -5.69 2.39
N MET A 151 7.05 -6.78 1.71
CA MET A 151 7.80 -7.28 0.57
C MET A 151 6.83 -7.60 -0.56
N GLN A 152 6.99 -6.90 -1.68
CA GLN A 152 6.20 -7.11 -2.89
C GLN A 152 7.13 -7.01 -4.09
N ARG A 153 7.00 -7.95 -5.02
CA ARG A 153 7.77 -7.93 -6.28
C ARG A 153 6.83 -8.25 -7.44
N PRO A 154 6.55 -7.29 -8.33
CA PRO A 154 5.78 -7.58 -9.52
C PRO A 154 6.49 -8.57 -10.43
N VAL A 155 5.74 -9.33 -11.21
CA VAL A 155 6.27 -10.23 -12.23
C VAL A 155 5.84 -9.75 -13.59
N ILE A 156 6.83 -9.54 -14.46
CA ILE A 156 6.65 -9.19 -15.87
C ILE A 156 6.72 -10.46 -16.70
N ALA A 157 5.74 -10.66 -17.56
CA ALA A 157 5.70 -11.75 -18.52
C ALA A 157 5.37 -11.18 -19.91
N THR A 158 6.32 -11.27 -20.85
CA THR A 158 6.15 -10.75 -22.21
C THR A 158 6.53 -11.76 -23.30
N PRO A 159 5.96 -11.63 -24.52
CA PRO A 159 6.27 -12.54 -25.61
C PRO A 159 7.72 -12.34 -26.06
N SER A 160 8.44 -13.43 -26.29
CA SER A 160 9.84 -13.37 -26.72
C SER A 160 9.97 -12.68 -28.09
N GLY A 161 10.95 -11.80 -28.25
CA GLY A 161 11.26 -11.16 -29.53
C GLY A 161 10.23 -10.10 -29.99
N THR A 162 9.32 -9.69 -29.13
CA THR A 162 8.35 -8.63 -29.44
C THR A 162 8.83 -7.28 -28.92
N ASN A 163 8.79 -6.25 -29.77
CA ASN A 163 9.09 -4.88 -29.36
C ASN A 163 7.98 -4.34 -28.45
N SER A 164 8.35 -3.44 -27.54
CA SER A 164 7.37 -2.67 -26.78
C SER A 164 6.55 -1.75 -27.68
N PHE A 165 5.50 -1.16 -27.13
CA PHE A 165 4.63 -0.21 -27.82
C PHE A 165 4.03 0.80 -26.84
N ASP A 166 3.63 1.95 -27.37
CA ASP A 166 2.95 2.96 -26.57
C ASP A 166 1.45 2.61 -26.40
N VAL A 167 0.95 2.84 -25.19
CA VAL A 167 -0.48 2.67 -24.82
C VAL A 167 -1.16 3.99 -24.49
N GLY A 168 -0.40 5.09 -24.44
CA GLY A 168 -0.94 6.40 -24.15
C GLY A 168 0.06 7.52 -24.40
N GLN A 169 -0.45 8.73 -24.31
CA GLN A 169 0.32 9.97 -24.45
C GLN A 169 -0.12 10.90 -23.33
N LEU A 170 0.83 11.44 -22.57
CA LEU A 170 0.55 12.46 -21.56
C LEU A 170 0.52 13.82 -22.26
N THR A 171 -0.69 14.34 -22.46
CA THR A 171 -0.92 15.70 -22.96
C THR A 171 -1.27 16.65 -21.80
N PRO A 172 -1.13 17.98 -21.97
CA PRO A 172 -1.38 18.94 -20.88
C PRO A 172 -2.80 18.89 -20.27
N ASP A 173 -3.77 18.35 -21.00
CA ASP A 173 -5.17 18.18 -20.59
C ASP A 173 -5.45 16.86 -19.85
N VAL A 174 -4.51 15.92 -19.85
CA VAL A 174 -4.65 14.64 -19.15
C VAL A 174 -4.28 14.82 -17.68
N VAL A 175 -5.25 14.60 -16.80
CA VAL A 175 -5.05 14.60 -15.35
C VAL A 175 -5.07 13.16 -14.86
N ILE A 176 -3.93 12.68 -14.36
CA ILE A 176 -3.83 11.37 -13.72
C ILE A 176 -4.05 11.57 -12.21
N PRO A 177 -5.10 10.99 -11.62
CA PRO A 177 -5.38 11.14 -10.20
C PRO A 177 -4.31 10.42 -9.38
N MET A 178 -3.41 11.20 -8.78
CA MET A 178 -2.42 10.70 -7.83
C MET A 178 -2.93 10.86 -6.42
N MET A 179 -2.76 9.81 -5.62
CA MET A 179 -3.01 9.85 -4.19
C MET A 179 -1.76 10.38 -3.49
N GLU A 180 -1.93 11.39 -2.65
CA GLU A 180 -0.84 11.83 -1.78
C GLU A 180 -0.56 10.75 -0.73
N VAL A 181 0.73 10.57 -0.43
CA VAL A 181 1.15 9.63 0.61
C VAL A 181 0.82 10.26 1.95
N LYS A 182 -0.18 9.71 2.65
CA LYS A 182 -0.63 10.21 3.94
C LYS A 182 0.41 9.88 5.03
N PRO A 183 0.83 10.85 5.85
CA PRO A 183 1.66 10.58 7.01
C PRO A 183 0.99 9.57 7.95
N LEU A 184 1.69 8.50 8.29
CA LEU A 184 1.22 7.51 9.28
C LEU A 184 1.77 7.82 10.65
N PHE A 185 0.90 8.03 11.63
CA PHE A 185 1.24 8.18 13.03
C PHE A 185 1.01 6.88 13.80
N VAL A 186 1.88 6.64 14.77
CA VAL A 186 1.76 5.56 15.75
C VAL A 186 1.46 6.10 17.14
N ARG A 187 1.12 5.21 18.07
CA ARG A 187 0.86 5.53 19.47
C ARG A 187 1.92 6.48 20.03
N SER A 188 1.46 7.59 20.59
CA SER A 188 2.30 8.60 21.22
C SER A 188 2.83 8.14 22.58
N ASN A 189 3.81 8.87 23.11
CA ASN A 189 4.41 8.54 24.42
C ASN A 189 4.75 9.80 25.20
N PHE A 190 4.07 10.01 26.33
CA PHE A 190 4.34 11.12 27.23
C PHE A 190 4.70 10.60 28.63
N GLN A 191 5.57 11.34 29.31
CA GLN A 191 5.97 11.03 30.68
C GLN A 191 6.19 12.32 31.47
N GLU A 192 5.71 12.35 32.70
CA GLU A 192 6.15 13.36 33.65
C GLU A 192 7.62 13.08 34.06
N GLU A 193 8.43 14.12 34.20
CA GLU A 193 9.88 13.97 34.39
C GLU A 193 10.27 13.27 35.70
N THR A 194 9.45 13.38 36.75
CA THR A 194 9.71 12.84 38.09
C THR A 194 9.16 11.43 38.26
N THR A 195 7.90 11.19 37.87
CA THR A 195 7.22 9.90 38.06
C THR A 195 7.47 8.92 36.93
N PHE A 196 7.94 9.39 35.77
CA PHE A 196 8.07 8.63 34.52
C PHE A 196 6.74 8.00 34.04
N ALA A 197 5.62 8.49 34.55
CA ALA A 197 4.27 8.07 34.17
C ALA A 197 3.54 9.19 33.44
N ASP A 198 2.59 8.83 32.60
CA ASP A 198 1.68 9.78 31.97
C ASP A 198 0.50 10.08 32.89
N ASN A 199 0.76 10.82 33.98
CA ASN A 199 -0.24 11.16 34.99
C ASN A 199 -1.42 11.99 34.44
N LEU A 200 -1.29 12.56 33.23
CA LEU A 200 -2.31 13.39 32.59
C LEU A 200 -3.04 12.66 31.46
N GLU A 201 -2.69 11.39 31.20
CA GLU A 201 -3.23 10.60 30.08
C GLU A 201 -3.10 11.32 28.73
N LEU A 202 -2.04 12.11 28.56
CA LEU A 202 -1.79 12.94 27.37
C LEU A 202 -1.62 12.08 26.11
N ALA A 203 -0.98 10.91 26.25
CA ALA A 203 -0.81 9.99 25.14
C ALA A 203 -2.16 9.49 24.61
N ASP A 204 -3.06 9.07 25.52
CA ASP A 204 -4.38 8.57 25.14
C ASP A 204 -5.23 9.71 24.55
N ALA A 205 -5.17 10.92 25.11
CA ALA A 205 -5.89 12.08 24.58
C ALA A 205 -5.41 12.44 23.15
N LEU A 206 -4.09 12.49 22.92
CA LEU A 206 -3.54 12.77 21.60
C LEU A 206 -3.85 11.65 20.60
N ASP A 207 -3.69 10.39 21.00
CA ASP A 207 -3.95 9.22 20.16
C ASP A 207 -5.42 9.15 19.73
N ASN A 208 -6.36 9.47 20.63
CA ASN A 208 -7.78 9.57 20.29
C ASN A 208 -8.03 10.65 19.23
N ARG A 209 -7.39 11.82 19.37
CA ARG A 209 -7.54 12.89 18.37
C ARG A 209 -6.93 12.52 17.02
N LEU A 210 -5.78 11.85 16.99
CA LEU A 210 -5.18 11.33 15.76
C LEU A 210 -6.08 10.24 15.12
N MET A 211 -6.69 9.39 15.94
CA MET A 211 -7.66 8.38 15.50
C MET A 211 -8.90 9.04 14.87
N ASP A 212 -9.45 10.11 15.46
CA ASP A 212 -10.58 10.85 14.92
C ASP A 212 -10.26 11.50 13.56
N ILE A 213 -9.07 12.07 13.40
CA ILE A 213 -8.61 12.60 12.11
C ILE A 213 -8.50 11.47 11.09
N SER A 214 -7.89 10.34 11.46
CA SER A 214 -7.73 9.18 10.59
C SER A 214 -9.08 8.55 10.19
N ALA A 215 -10.09 8.62 11.06
CA ALA A 215 -11.42 8.07 10.81
C ALA A 215 -12.20 8.80 9.70
N GLN A 216 -11.73 9.96 9.24
CA GLN A 216 -12.32 10.71 8.12
C GLN A 216 -12.09 10.04 6.74
N GLY A 217 -11.37 8.91 6.71
CA GLY A 217 -11.21 8.08 5.51
C GLY A 217 -10.46 8.81 4.39
N LYS A 218 -11.12 8.99 3.23
CA LYS A 218 -10.47 9.64 2.07
C LYS A 218 -10.05 11.09 2.37
N SER A 219 -10.83 11.82 3.16
CA SER A 219 -10.55 13.21 3.52
C SER A 219 -9.53 13.38 4.66
N ALA A 220 -9.13 12.29 5.33
CA ALA A 220 -8.16 12.35 6.42
C ALA A 220 -6.81 12.89 5.93
N SER A 221 -6.24 13.85 6.65
CA SER A 221 -4.89 14.38 6.39
C SER A 221 -3.77 13.43 6.82
N ILE A 222 -4.05 12.52 7.75
CA ILE A 222 -3.11 11.54 8.29
C ILE A 222 -3.76 10.16 8.41
N LEU A 223 -2.93 9.14 8.68
CA LEU A 223 -3.36 7.84 9.14
C LEU A 223 -2.87 7.62 10.57
N PHE A 224 -3.63 6.89 11.38
CA PHE A 224 -3.22 6.50 12.72
C PHE A 224 -3.38 5.00 12.93
N VAL A 225 -2.37 4.38 13.54
CA VAL A 225 -2.42 2.97 13.97
C VAL A 225 -1.96 2.85 15.42
N ASN A 226 -2.77 2.14 16.22
CA ASN A 226 -2.51 1.97 17.64
C ASN A 226 -1.47 0.85 17.89
N VAL A 227 -0.23 1.08 17.45
CA VAL A 227 0.93 0.22 17.68
C VAL A 227 2.10 1.06 18.19
N LYS A 228 3.07 0.45 18.87
CA LYS A 228 4.22 1.18 19.44
C LYS A 228 5.26 1.61 18.41
N LYS A 229 5.42 0.82 17.34
CA LYS A 229 6.39 1.06 16.27
C LYS A 229 5.78 0.58 14.96
N TYR A 230 6.03 1.34 13.91
CA TYR A 230 5.70 0.97 12.54
C TYR A 230 6.76 1.57 11.60
N PRO A 231 7.21 0.84 10.56
CA PRO A 231 8.23 1.32 9.63
C PRO A 231 7.91 2.71 9.04
N ASN A 232 8.86 3.63 9.13
CA ASN A 232 8.77 5.02 8.64
C ASN A 232 7.55 5.84 9.14
N ALA A 233 6.87 5.37 10.18
CA ALA A 233 5.77 6.12 10.80
C ALA A 233 6.29 7.22 11.73
N TYR A 234 5.45 8.22 11.92
CA TYR A 234 5.67 9.32 12.84
C TYR A 234 5.31 8.92 14.27
N ALA A 235 6.20 9.20 15.20
CA ALA A 235 5.97 9.00 16.64
C ALA A 235 6.16 10.32 17.38
N ILE A 236 5.13 10.71 18.13
CA ILE A 236 5.14 11.91 18.97
C ILE A 236 5.53 11.47 20.38
N LYS A 237 6.65 11.98 20.89
CA LYS A 237 7.15 11.64 22.22
C LYS A 237 7.43 12.90 23.00
N GLY A 238 7.03 12.96 24.26
CA GLY A 238 7.25 14.14 25.07
C GLY A 238 7.56 13.86 26.52
N ARG A 239 8.17 14.84 27.17
CA ARG A 239 8.27 14.92 28.62
C ARG A 239 7.65 16.20 29.12
N TYR A 240 7.09 16.15 30.32
CA TYR A 240 6.46 17.31 30.90
C TYR A 240 6.72 17.47 32.39
N VAL A 241 6.63 18.72 32.84
CA VAL A 241 6.66 19.09 34.26
C VAL A 241 5.40 19.88 34.62
N ILE A 242 4.92 19.71 35.85
CA ILE A 242 3.76 20.44 36.36
C ILE A 242 4.23 21.40 37.45
N GLU A 243 4.13 22.70 37.19
CA GLU A 243 4.50 23.76 38.12
C GLU A 243 3.28 24.65 38.39
N LYS A 244 2.79 24.66 39.64
CA LYS A 244 1.67 25.51 40.08
C LYS A 244 0.42 25.38 39.17
N GLY A 245 0.13 24.16 38.69
CA GLY A 245 -1.00 23.88 37.79
C GLY A 245 -0.74 24.14 36.31
N VAL A 246 0.44 24.63 35.94
CA VAL A 246 0.86 24.82 34.55
C VAL A 246 1.70 23.62 34.11
N VAL A 247 1.33 23.02 32.99
CA VAL A 247 2.08 21.95 32.33
C VAL A 247 3.02 22.60 31.31
N LYS A 248 4.30 22.26 31.37
CA LYS A 248 5.29 22.59 30.33
C LYS A 248 5.75 21.31 29.68
N LEU A 249 5.45 21.13 28.40
CA LEU A 249 5.84 19.99 27.60
C LEU A 249 7.03 20.31 26.71
N LYS A 250 7.97 19.38 26.62
CA LYS A 250 8.95 19.29 25.55
C LYS A 250 8.60 18.09 24.69
N VAL A 251 8.32 18.32 23.41
CA VAL A 251 7.83 17.32 22.47
C VAL A 251 8.84 17.13 21.35
N ASN A 252 9.05 15.87 20.97
CA ASN A 252 9.87 15.43 19.86
C ASN A 252 8.99 14.68 18.85
N LEU A 253 9.06 15.10 17.60
CA LEU A 253 8.50 14.37 16.47
C LEU A 253 9.60 13.51 15.84
N PHE A 254 9.39 12.20 15.79
CA PHE A 254 10.27 11.26 15.10
C PHE A 254 9.61 10.72 13.84
N GLN A 255 10.40 10.39 12.83
CA GLN A 255 10.01 9.52 11.72
C GLN A 255 10.90 8.28 11.73
N GLY A 256 10.33 7.12 12.05
CA GLY A 256 11.13 5.95 12.40
C GLY A 256 12.03 6.23 13.61
N GLU A 257 13.35 6.19 13.42
CA GLU A 257 14.35 6.48 14.45
C GLU A 257 14.99 7.88 14.29
N ILE A 258 14.58 8.65 13.27
CA ILE A 258 15.13 9.99 12.98
C ILE A 258 14.32 11.05 13.73
N LEU A 259 14.98 11.91 14.51
CA LEU A 259 14.35 13.08 15.11
C LEU A 259 14.14 14.16 14.03
N ILE A 260 12.88 14.52 13.78
CA ILE A 260 12.49 15.51 12.77
C ILE A 260 12.42 16.92 13.36
N LYS A 261 11.77 17.05 14.51
CA LYS A 261 11.52 18.35 15.15
C LYS A 261 11.44 18.20 16.66
N THR A 262 11.88 19.23 17.38
CA THR A 262 11.65 19.40 18.81
C THR A 262 10.97 20.75 19.03
N PHE A 263 9.93 20.77 19.86
CA PHE A 263 9.20 22.00 20.20
C PHE A 263 8.70 21.93 21.65
N THR A 264 8.20 23.05 22.15
CA THR A 264 7.68 23.15 23.52
C THR A 264 6.28 23.74 23.53
N VAL A 265 5.40 23.15 24.33
CA VAL A 265 4.02 23.59 24.51
C VAL A 265 3.80 23.85 26.00
N ALA A 266 2.99 24.86 26.34
CA ALA A 266 2.59 25.10 27.72
C ALA A 266 1.08 25.31 27.81
N GLY A 267 0.48 24.87 28.91
CA GLY A 267 -0.96 24.98 29.14
C GLY A 267 -1.36 24.62 30.55
N SER A 268 -2.66 24.63 30.84
CA SER A 268 -3.18 24.27 32.16
C SER A 268 -3.31 22.75 32.29
N MET A 269 -3.00 22.19 33.47
CA MET A 269 -3.28 20.78 33.78
C MET A 269 -4.78 20.44 33.75
N SER A 270 -5.64 21.46 33.80
CA SER A 270 -7.10 21.31 33.69
C SER A 270 -7.64 21.39 32.25
N ASN A 271 -6.79 21.64 31.26
CA ASN A 271 -7.18 21.78 29.85
C ASN A 271 -6.28 20.91 28.95
N ILE A 272 -6.46 19.60 29.05
CA ILE A 272 -5.70 18.61 28.27
C ILE A 272 -5.97 18.74 26.77
N GLU A 273 -7.24 18.97 26.38
CA GLU A 273 -7.61 19.19 24.98
C GLU A 273 -6.85 20.37 24.35
N GLY A 274 -6.74 21.50 25.06
CA GLY A 274 -5.96 22.64 24.58
C GLY A 274 -4.46 22.37 24.43
N LEU A 275 -3.90 21.48 25.26
CA LEU A 275 -2.52 21.00 25.11
C LEU A 275 -2.39 20.12 23.87
N VAL A 276 -3.33 19.21 23.63
CA VAL A 276 -3.39 18.36 22.43
C VAL A 276 -3.48 19.21 21.16
N ASP A 277 -4.40 20.18 21.11
CA ASP A 277 -4.54 21.09 19.96
C ASP A 277 -3.24 21.87 19.69
N SER A 278 -2.53 22.29 20.75
CA SER A 278 -1.25 22.99 20.61
C SER A 278 -0.10 22.08 20.17
N ILE A 279 -0.18 20.76 20.43
CA ILE A 279 0.77 19.79 19.89
C ILE A 279 0.50 19.56 18.42
N LEU A 280 -0.79 19.44 18.04
CA LEU A 280 -1.20 19.20 16.65
C LEU A 280 -0.83 20.37 15.73
N SER A 281 -1.00 21.62 16.18
CA SER A 281 -0.63 22.80 15.39
C SER A 281 0.87 22.93 15.10
N GLU A 282 1.72 22.25 15.86
CA GLU A 282 3.18 22.23 15.66
C GLU A 282 3.64 21.12 14.69
N ILE A 283 2.75 20.20 14.33
CA ILE A 283 3.04 19.05 13.45
C ILE A 283 2.25 19.07 12.12
N GLU A 284 1.26 19.94 11.99
CA GLU A 284 0.65 20.33 10.70
C GLU A 284 1.62 21.15 9.84
#